data_AF-A0A455UCF7-F1
#
_entry.id   AF-A0A455UCF7-F1
#
_cell.length_a   1.000
_cell.length_b   1.000
_cell.length_c   1.000
_cell.angle_alpha   90.00
_cell.angle_beta   90.00
_cell.angle_gamma   90.00
#
_symmetry.space_group_name_H-M   'P 1'
#
loop_
_entity.id
_entity.type
_entity.pdbx_description
1 polymer ?
#
loop_
_entity_poly.entity_id
_entity_poly.type
_entity_poly.pdbx_seq_one_letter_code
_entity_poly.pdbx_strand_id
1 'polypeptide(L)'
;MGGKILELCVAAGGSITGEHGVGREKINQMCSQFQPDEISVFHALKAAFDPKRLLNPGKNIPTLARCAEFGAMHVHNNELPHPDLPRF
;
A
#
# COMPACT_ATOMS: atom_id res chain seq x y z
N MET A 1 15.63 4.25 6.60
CA MET A 1 16.64 3.19 6.34
C MET A 1 15.98 1.83 6.16
N GLY A 2 15.22 1.31 7.15
CA GLY A 2 14.55 -0.01 7.05
C GLY A 2 13.61 -0.21 5.84
N GLY A 3 12.75 0.77 5.53
CA GLY A 3 11.84 0.67 4.38
C GLY A 3 12.54 0.44 3.03
N LYS A 4 13.66 1.14 2.78
CA LYS A 4 14.46 0.98 1.56
C LYS A 4 15.07 -0.43 1.44
N ILE A 5 15.42 -1.06 2.57
CA ILE A 5 15.92 -2.44 2.57
C ILE A 5 14.81 -3.39 2.13
N LEU A 6 13.59 -3.22 2.65
CA LEU A 6 12.44 -4.04 2.27
C LEU A 6 12.07 -3.84 0.79
N GLU A 7 12.12 -2.62 0.29
CA GLU A 7 11.90 -2.30 -1.13
C GLU A 7 12.95 -3.00 -2.02
N LEU A 8 14.22 -3.01 -1.61
CA LEU A 8 15.28 -3.76 -2.29
C LEU A 8 15.04 -5.28 -2.25
N CYS A 9 14.56 -5.82 -1.13
CA CYS A 9 14.18 -7.22 -1.04
C CYS A 9 13.09 -7.57 -2.06
N VAL A 10 12.05 -6.75 -2.17
CA VAL A 10 10.97 -6.94 -3.17
C VAL A 10 11.52 -6.84 -4.59
N ALA A 11 12.36 -5.85 -4.89
CA ALA A 11 12.98 -5.69 -6.22
C ALA A 11 13.85 -6.90 -6.62
N ALA A 12 14.41 -7.61 -5.63
CA ALA A 12 15.16 -8.85 -5.83
C ALA A 12 14.26 -10.12 -5.88
N GLY A 13 12.94 -9.98 -5.90
CA GLY A 13 11.98 -11.09 -5.91
C GLY A 13 11.61 -11.66 -4.54
N GLY A 14 11.99 -10.96 -3.46
CA GLY A 14 11.64 -11.31 -2.08
C GLY A 14 10.33 -10.69 -1.59
N SER A 15 10.14 -10.66 -0.26
CA SER A 15 8.94 -10.16 0.41
C SER A 15 9.30 -9.14 1.50
N ILE A 16 8.40 -8.19 1.80
CA ILE A 16 8.58 -7.21 2.89
C ILE A 16 8.49 -7.87 4.27
N THR A 17 8.00 -9.12 4.33
CA THR A 17 7.94 -9.91 5.55
C THR A 17 8.06 -11.40 5.24
N GLY A 18 8.79 -12.13 6.09
CA GLY A 18 8.83 -13.59 6.06
C GLY A 18 7.66 -14.16 6.86
N GLU A 19 7.73 -14.05 8.19
CA GLU A 19 6.72 -14.62 9.10
C GLU A 19 6.07 -13.61 10.06
N HIS A 20 6.73 -12.48 10.35
CA HIS A 20 6.26 -11.51 11.37
C HIS A 20 5.07 -10.64 10.92
N GLY A 21 4.66 -10.73 9.66
CA GLY A 21 3.57 -9.91 9.11
C GLY A 21 3.93 -8.44 8.89
N VAL A 22 2.91 -7.61 8.66
CA VAL A 22 3.02 -6.21 8.19
C VAL A 22 2.80 -5.21 9.32
N GLY A 23 1.70 -5.37 10.07
CA GLY A 23 1.33 -4.48 11.16
C GLY A 23 1.18 -3.03 10.73
N ARG A 24 1.73 -2.10 11.53
CA ARG A 24 1.85 -0.68 11.17
C ARG A 24 3.22 -0.34 10.58
N GLU A 25 4.26 -1.08 10.97
CA GLU A 25 5.64 -0.73 10.66
C GLU A 25 5.96 -0.88 9.18
N LYS A 26 5.43 -1.93 8.54
CA LYS A 26 5.73 -2.27 7.14
C LYS A 26 4.62 -1.92 6.17
N ILE A 27 3.54 -1.30 6.66
CA ILE A 27 2.33 -1.04 5.85
C ILE A 27 2.61 -0.11 4.65
N ASN A 28 3.64 0.72 4.72
CA ASN A 28 4.05 1.58 3.62
C ASN A 28 4.63 0.78 2.44
N GLN A 29 5.39 -0.27 2.74
CA GLN A 29 6.06 -1.11 1.74
C GLN A 29 5.11 -2.12 1.08
N MET A 30 3.89 -2.27 1.60
CA MET A 30 2.83 -3.04 0.92
C MET A 30 2.58 -2.53 -0.50
N CYS A 31 2.70 -1.21 -0.71
CA CYS A 31 2.50 -0.58 -2.02
C CYS A 31 3.63 -0.86 -3.01
N SER A 32 4.78 -1.34 -2.51
CA SER A 32 5.90 -1.80 -3.36
C SER A 32 5.78 -3.27 -3.72
N GLN A 33 5.15 -4.07 -2.84
CA GLN A 33 5.00 -5.52 -3.03
C GLN A 33 3.75 -5.92 -3.81
N PHE A 34 2.64 -5.20 -3.63
CA PHE A 34 1.35 -5.54 -4.22
C PHE A 34 0.86 -4.43 -5.15
N GLN A 35 0.23 -4.84 -6.24
CA GLN A 35 -0.41 -3.95 -7.19
C GLN A 35 -1.71 -3.35 -6.63
N PRO A 36 -2.17 -2.20 -7.16
CA PRO A 36 -3.37 -1.52 -6.65
C PRO A 36 -4.65 -2.37 -6.69
N ASP A 37 -4.78 -3.26 -7.68
CA ASP A 37 -5.89 -4.20 -7.81
C ASP A 37 -5.84 -5.30 -6.73
N GLU A 38 -4.66 -5.84 -6.42
CA GLU A 38 -4.47 -6.79 -5.30
C GLU A 38 -4.83 -6.14 -3.95
N ILE A 39 -4.40 -4.90 -3.73
CA ILE A 39 -4.78 -4.12 -2.53
C ILE A 39 -6.30 -3.91 -2.48
N SER A 40 -6.94 -3.68 -3.62
CA SER A 40 -8.40 -3.54 -3.69
C SER A 40 -9.12 -4.83 -3.30
N VAL A 41 -8.58 -5.99 -3.70
CA VAL A 41 -9.08 -7.30 -3.26
C VAL A 41 -8.94 -7.47 -1.74
N PHE A 42 -7.82 -7.06 -1.14
CA PHE A 42 -7.68 -7.10 0.32
C PHE A 42 -8.72 -6.24 1.04
N HIS A 43 -9.03 -5.05 0.51
CA HIS A 43 -10.10 -4.20 1.04
C HIS A 43 -11.49 -4.83 0.89
N ALA A 44 -11.77 -5.47 -0.25
CA ALA A 44 -13.04 -6.15 -0.48
C ALA A 44 -13.23 -7.30 0.53
N LEU A 45 -12.20 -8.11 0.76
CA LEU A 45 -12.22 -9.16 1.75
C LEU A 45 -12.42 -8.60 3.17
N LYS A 46 -11.70 -7.53 3.51
CA LYS A 46 -11.85 -6.85 4.81
C LYS A 46 -13.27 -6.33 5.01
N ALA A 47 -13.88 -5.74 3.99
CA ALA A 47 -15.24 -5.22 4.07
C ALA A 47 -16.28 -6.33 4.24
N ALA A 48 -16.06 -7.51 3.64
CA ALA A 48 -16.95 -8.65 3.80
C ALA A 48 -17.00 -9.18 5.25
N PHE A 49 -15.88 -9.15 5.96
CA PHE A 49 -15.77 -9.69 7.33
C PHE A 49 -15.78 -8.63 8.44
N ASP A 50 -15.54 -7.37 8.12
CA ASP A 50 -15.54 -6.24 9.07
C ASP A 50 -16.11 -4.98 8.43
N PRO A 51 -17.43 -4.97 8.13
CA PRO A 51 -18.08 -3.85 7.43
C PRO A 51 -18.03 -2.54 8.22
N LYS A 52 -17.94 -2.61 9.55
CA LYS A 52 -17.80 -1.43 10.43
C LYS A 52 -16.34 -1.00 10.66
N ARG A 53 -15.37 -1.75 10.11
CA ARG A 53 -13.92 -1.49 10.21
C ARG A 53 -13.41 -1.37 11.66
N LEU A 54 -13.92 -2.19 12.57
CA LEU A 54 -13.56 -2.15 13.99
C LEU A 54 -12.30 -2.95 14.32
N LEU A 55 -11.99 -3.98 13.52
CA LEU A 55 -10.90 -4.91 13.81
C LEU A 55 -9.58 -4.35 13.27
N ASN A 56 -8.74 -3.85 14.18
CA ASN A 56 -7.39 -3.35 13.92
C ASN A 56 -7.34 -2.24 12.83
N PRO A 57 -7.99 -1.08 13.06
CA PRO A 57 -7.99 0.02 12.09
C PRO A 57 -6.56 0.52 11.81
N GLY A 58 -6.28 0.76 10.53
CA GLY A 58 -5.00 1.31 10.06
C GLY A 58 -3.80 0.36 10.15
N LYS A 59 -4.04 -0.95 10.22
CA LYS A 59 -3.01 -2.01 10.20
C LYS A 59 -3.19 -2.93 8.99
N ASN A 60 -2.10 -3.57 8.56
CA ASN A 60 -2.03 -4.63 7.55
C ASN A 60 -2.38 -4.25 6.11
N ILE A 61 -3.45 -3.50 5.86
CA ILE A 61 -3.89 -3.11 4.52
C ILE A 61 -3.71 -1.59 4.36
N PRO A 62 -2.84 -1.11 3.45
CA PRO A 62 -2.68 0.32 3.22
C PRO A 62 -3.95 0.91 2.58
N THR A 63 -4.22 2.18 2.82
CA THR A 63 -5.25 2.88 2.03
C THR A 63 -4.72 3.12 0.61
N LEU A 64 -5.61 3.17 -0.38
CA LEU A 64 -5.22 3.48 -1.76
C LEU A 64 -4.55 4.86 -1.86
N ALA A 65 -5.07 5.85 -1.13
CA ALA A 65 -4.46 7.18 -1.03
C ALA A 65 -3.01 7.10 -0.49
N ARG A 66 -2.79 6.29 0.55
CA ARG A 66 -1.44 6.08 1.10
C ARG A 66 -0.51 5.44 0.08
N CYS A 67 -0.98 4.50 -0.73
CA CYS A 67 -0.15 3.96 -1.81
C CYS A 67 0.14 4.97 -2.91
N ALA A 68 -0.80 5.86 -3.23
CA ALA A 68 -0.55 6.94 -4.18
C ALA A 68 0.48 7.97 -3.64
N GLU A 69 0.43 8.27 -2.34
CA GLU A 69 1.40 9.14 -1.66
C GLU A 69 2.79 8.49 -1.56
N PHE A 70 2.84 7.20 -1.18
CA PHE A 70 4.11 6.48 -0.98
C PHE A 70 4.76 6.03 -2.29
N GLY A 71 3.96 5.70 -3.30
CA GLY A 71 4.41 5.33 -4.64
C GLY A 71 4.93 6.52 -5.45
N ALA A 72 5.05 7.70 -4.83
CA ALA A 72 5.41 8.95 -5.49
C ALA A 72 4.46 9.25 -6.66
N MET A 73 3.28 9.81 -6.35
CA MET A 73 2.74 10.84 -7.22
C MET A 73 3.70 12.05 -7.21
N HIS A 74 4.85 11.88 -7.82
CA HIS A 74 5.83 12.93 -8.06
C HIS A 74 5.22 13.84 -9.13
N VAL A 75 4.73 14.99 -8.70
CA VAL A 75 4.43 16.09 -9.60
C VAL A 75 5.77 16.62 -10.09
N HIS A 76 6.19 16.19 -11.28
CA HIS A 76 7.31 16.81 -11.99
C HIS A 76 6.77 17.99 -12.79
N ASN A 77 7.39 19.16 -12.70
CA ASN A 77 7.01 20.37 -13.46
C ASN A 77 5.55 20.84 -13.30
N ASN A 78 4.91 20.67 -12.14
CA ASN A 78 3.47 20.92 -11.93
C ASN A 78 2.52 20.04 -12.76
N GLU A 79 3.02 18.96 -13.38
CA GLU A 79 2.20 18.03 -14.14
C GLU A 79 1.90 16.78 -13.30
N LEU A 80 0.61 16.52 -13.11
CA LEU A 80 0.11 15.32 -12.45
C LEU A 80 0.02 14.18 -13.48
N PRO A 81 0.52 12.97 -13.18
CA PRO A 81 0.21 11.80 -13.99
C PRO A 81 -1.30 11.54 -13.96
N HIS A 82 -1.90 11.43 -15.15
CA HIS A 82 -3.34 11.19 -15.35
C HIS A 82 -4.24 12.20 -14.62
N PRO A 83 -4.25 13.48 -15.04
CA PRO A 83 -5.03 14.52 -14.38
C PRO A 83 -6.54 14.27 -14.48
N ASP A 84 -6.98 13.49 -15.46
CA ASP A 84 -8.39 13.26 -15.77
C ASP A 84 -9.04 12.16 -14.90
N LEU A 85 -8.26 11.46 -14.07
CA LEU A 85 -8.82 10.46 -13.16
C LEU A 85 -9.42 11.14 -11.92
N PRO A 86 -10.71 10.92 -11.61
CA PRO A 86 -11.30 11.46 -10.39
C PRO A 86 -10.55 10.92 -9.17
N ARG A 87 -10.12 11.84 -8.31
CA ARG A 87 -9.66 11.56 -6.96
C ARG A 87 -10.79 12.02 -6.04
N PHE A 88 -11.16 11.15 -5.09
CA PHE A 88 -12.37 11.16 -4.24
C PHE A 88 -13.61 10.54 -4.89
#